data_AF-T0Z9J5-F1
#
_entry.id   AF-T0Z9J5-F1
#
_cell.length_a   1.000
_cell.length_b   1.000
_cell.length_c   1.000
_cell.angle_alpha   90.00
_cell.angle_beta   90.00
_cell.angle_gamma   90.00
#
_symmetry.space_group_name_H-M   'P 1'
#
loop_
_entity.id
_entity.type
_entity.pdbx_description
1 polymer ?
#
loop_
_entity_poly.entity_id
_entity_poly.type
_entity_poly.pdbx_seq_one_letter_code
_entity_poly.pdbx_strand_id
1 'polypeptide(L)'
;MMSAGRATSPAPSGRPPGESGDPVVAAERRWAEEILRPALAKAPERKDRFTTLGQIPIDRLYTPRSSKGGFERIGYPGQFPYTRGVHPTMYQGRLWSMRMFSGFGTPEDTNRRFRYLLSHGESGLSIAFDDPTLYGIDADDREAIGEVGKCGVNVSSLDDMRRLLRG
;
A
#
# COMPACT_ATOMS: atom_id res chain seq x y z
N MET A 1 -46.37 0.55 -2.21
CA MET A 1 -45.38 0.13 -3.22
C MET A 1 -44.71 1.39 -3.75
N MET A 2 -43.70 1.89 -3.02
CA MET A 2 -43.07 3.20 -3.28
C MET A 2 -41.86 2.99 -4.19
N SER A 3 -41.90 3.64 -5.35
CA SER A 3 -40.83 3.65 -6.35
C SER A 3 -39.63 4.45 -5.81
N ALA A 4 -38.49 3.80 -5.64
CA ALA A 4 -37.25 4.45 -5.23
C ALA A 4 -36.63 5.18 -6.43
N GLY A 5 -36.58 6.52 -6.32
CA GLY A 5 -36.03 7.41 -7.33
C GLY A 5 -34.56 7.12 -7.63
N ARG A 6 -34.23 7.10 -8.92
CA ARG A 6 -32.87 6.94 -9.44
C ARG A 6 -32.09 8.23 -9.14
N ALA A 7 -31.13 8.17 -8.22
CA ALA A 7 -30.25 9.28 -7.91
C ALA A 7 -29.32 9.55 -9.11
N THR A 8 -29.63 10.58 -9.89
CA THR A 8 -28.75 11.14 -10.90
C THR A 8 -27.62 11.88 -10.19
N SER A 9 -26.38 11.50 -10.48
CA SER A 9 -25.19 12.19 -9.96
C SER A 9 -25.20 13.65 -10.46
N PRO A 10 -24.93 14.65 -9.60
CA PRO A 10 -24.93 16.04 -10.03
C PRO A 10 -23.79 16.28 -11.01
N ALA A 11 -24.13 16.88 -12.16
CA ALA A 11 -23.14 17.34 -13.13
C ALA A 11 -22.27 18.45 -12.50
N PRO A 12 -20.94 18.42 -12.66
CA PRO A 12 -20.10 19.52 -12.19
C PRO A 12 -20.41 20.79 -13.01
N SER A 13 -21.01 21.77 -12.34
CA SER A 13 -21.28 23.10 -12.87
C SER A 13 -20.01 23.93 -12.89
N GLY A 14 -19.55 24.28 -14.09
CA GLY A 14 -18.45 25.21 -14.30
C GLY A 14 -17.72 24.89 -15.61
N ARG A 15 -17.96 25.69 -16.65
CA ARG A 15 -17.28 25.57 -17.95
C ARG A 15 -15.86 26.12 -17.81
N PRO A 16 -14.79 25.31 -17.87
CA PRO A 16 -13.45 25.86 -17.85
C PRO A 16 -13.13 26.52 -19.21
N PRO A 17 -12.36 27.61 -19.24
CA PRO A 17 -12.02 28.29 -20.48
C PRO A 17 -11.10 27.41 -21.33
N GLY A 18 -11.49 27.09 -22.57
CA GLY A 18 -10.61 26.41 -23.56
C GLY A 18 -11.20 25.24 -24.37
N GLU A 19 -12.52 25.03 -24.37
CA GLU A 19 -13.14 23.80 -24.92
C GLU A 19 -13.04 23.57 -26.44
N SER A 20 -12.69 24.55 -27.27
CA SER A 20 -12.84 24.44 -28.73
C SER A 20 -11.59 24.06 -29.53
N GLY A 21 -10.43 23.88 -28.88
CA GLY A 21 -9.15 23.63 -29.58
C GLY A 21 -8.31 22.46 -29.08
N ASP A 22 -8.72 21.77 -28.02
CA ASP A 22 -7.93 20.68 -27.46
C ASP A 22 -8.13 19.37 -28.27
N PRO A 23 -7.09 18.85 -28.94
CA PRO A 23 -7.20 17.62 -29.73
C PRO A 23 -7.62 16.41 -28.89
N VAL A 24 -7.32 16.39 -27.59
CA VAL A 24 -7.67 15.31 -26.67
C VAL A 24 -9.19 15.27 -26.45
N VAL A 25 -9.83 16.42 -26.23
CA VAL A 25 -11.29 16.51 -26.02
C VAL A 25 -12.04 16.09 -27.29
N ALA A 26 -11.56 16.52 -28.45
CA ALA A 26 -12.16 16.14 -29.72
C ALA A 26 -12.02 14.64 -30.00
N ALA A 27 -10.87 14.04 -29.69
CA ALA A 27 -10.64 12.61 -29.83
C ALA A 27 -11.49 11.78 -28.85
N GLU A 28 -11.56 12.20 -27.58
CA GLU A 28 -12.40 11.57 -26.56
C GLU A 28 -13.88 11.58 -26.94
N ARG A 29 -14.39 12.71 -27.48
CA ARG A 29 -15.77 12.81 -27.97
C ARG A 29 -16.04 11.87 -29.14
N ARG A 30 -15.15 11.84 -30.14
CA ARG A 30 -15.29 10.91 -31.27
C ARG A 30 -15.30 9.47 -30.80
N TRP A 31 -14.37 9.08 -29.93
CA TRP A 31 -14.34 7.75 -29.35
C TRP A 31 -15.61 7.41 -28.56
N ALA A 32 -16.12 8.37 -27.77
CA ALA A 32 -17.33 8.17 -26.97
C ALA A 32 -18.56 7.87 -27.84
N GLU A 33 -18.71 8.59 -28.96
CA GLU A 33 -19.87 8.43 -29.86
C GLU A 33 -19.69 7.26 -30.84
N GLU A 34 -18.53 7.16 -31.49
CA GLU A 34 -18.32 6.22 -32.59
C GLU A 34 -18.00 4.80 -32.11
N ILE A 35 -17.40 4.65 -30.92
CA ILE A 35 -16.87 3.37 -30.44
C ILE A 35 -17.57 2.92 -29.15
N LEU A 36 -17.57 3.77 -28.13
CA LEU A 36 -18.03 3.39 -26.80
C LEU A 36 -19.55 3.20 -26.74
N ARG A 37 -20.31 4.14 -27.32
CA ARG A 37 -21.77 4.10 -27.30
C ARG A 37 -22.34 2.85 -28.01
N PRO A 38 -21.89 2.46 -29.22
CA PRO A 38 -22.32 1.21 -29.84
C PRO A 38 -21.94 -0.03 -29.02
N ALA A 39 -20.75 -0.03 -28.39
CA ALA A 39 -20.30 -1.14 -27.56
C ALA A 39 -21.21 -1.34 -26.33
N LEU A 40 -21.54 -0.25 -25.61
CA LEU A 40 -22.42 -0.28 -24.45
C LEU A 40 -23.87 -0.65 -24.80
N ALA A 41 -24.34 -0.26 -25.99
CA ALA A 41 -25.65 -0.64 -26.49
C ALA A 41 -25.73 -2.15 -26.77
N LYS A 42 -24.64 -2.76 -27.25
CA LYS A 42 -24.55 -4.20 -27.47
C LYS A 42 -24.43 -4.99 -26.16
N ALA A 43 -23.63 -4.51 -25.22
CA ALA A 43 -23.42 -5.14 -23.92
C ALA A 43 -23.08 -4.08 -22.85
N PRO A 44 -23.89 -3.95 -21.79
CA PRO A 44 -23.60 -3.01 -20.71
C PRO A 44 -22.40 -3.46 -19.87
N GLU A 45 -21.81 -2.52 -19.15
CA GLU A 45 -20.76 -2.82 -18.18
C GLU A 45 -21.29 -3.65 -17.00
N ARG A 46 -20.41 -4.41 -16.35
CA ARG A 46 -20.78 -5.32 -15.24
C ARG A 46 -21.32 -4.60 -14.00
N LYS A 47 -20.99 -3.33 -13.83
CA LYS A 47 -21.38 -2.51 -12.68
C LYS A 47 -21.66 -1.09 -13.17
N ASP A 48 -22.62 -0.44 -12.52
CA ASP A 48 -22.91 0.98 -12.77
C ASP A 48 -21.77 1.90 -12.32
N ARG A 49 -20.98 1.49 -11.31
CA ARG A 49 -19.82 2.22 -10.81
C ARG A 49 -18.68 1.28 -10.45
N PHE A 50 -17.48 1.64 -10.88
CA PHE A 50 -16.25 0.99 -10.45
C PHE A 50 -15.60 1.82 -9.34
N THR A 51 -15.18 1.16 -8.28
CA THR A 51 -14.46 1.77 -7.17
C THR A 51 -13.27 0.92 -6.77
N THR A 52 -12.27 1.56 -6.18
CA THR A 52 -11.21 0.84 -5.45
C THR A 52 -11.77 0.22 -4.17
N LEU A 53 -11.00 -0.63 -3.49
CA LEU A 53 -11.37 -1.17 -2.18
C LEU A 53 -11.60 -0.06 -1.13
N GLY A 54 -10.87 1.06 -1.26
CA GLY A 54 -11.06 2.27 -0.46
C GLY A 54 -12.20 3.18 -0.91
N GLN A 55 -13.13 2.69 -1.74
CA GLN A 55 -14.32 3.41 -2.22
C GLN A 55 -14.04 4.66 -3.06
N ILE A 56 -12.85 4.77 -3.66
CA ILE A 56 -12.53 5.87 -4.58
C ILE A 56 -13.13 5.52 -5.95
N PRO A 57 -13.97 6.39 -6.56
CA PRO A 57 -14.49 6.18 -7.90
C PRO A 57 -13.37 6.05 -8.94
N ILE A 58 -13.51 5.07 -9.82
CA ILE A 58 -12.60 4.84 -10.94
C ILE A 58 -13.34 5.26 -12.22
N ASP A 59 -12.81 6.28 -12.89
CA ASP A 59 -13.33 6.74 -14.17
C ASP A 59 -13.03 5.68 -15.25
N ARG A 60 -13.90 5.59 -16.27
CA ARG A 60 -13.74 4.61 -17.38
C ARG A 60 -12.40 4.74 -18.08
N LEU A 61 -11.90 5.96 -18.20
CA LEU A 61 -10.69 6.28 -18.96
C LEU A 61 -9.98 7.47 -18.30
N TYR A 62 -8.69 7.31 -18.02
CA TYR A 62 -7.80 8.41 -17.61
C TYR A 62 -6.98 8.85 -18.82
N THR A 63 -6.99 10.15 -19.09
CA THR A 63 -6.30 10.77 -20.24
C THR A 63 -5.30 11.81 -19.75
N PRO A 64 -4.47 12.42 -20.62
CA PRO A 64 -3.56 13.50 -20.20
C PRO A 64 -4.27 14.65 -19.46
N ARG A 65 -5.57 14.83 -19.67
CA ARG A 65 -6.41 15.82 -18.96
C ARG A 65 -6.88 15.35 -17.58
N SER A 66 -6.84 14.05 -17.30
CA SER A 66 -7.25 13.49 -16.02
C SER A 66 -6.25 13.75 -14.89
N SER A 67 -5.06 14.28 -15.19
CA SER A 67 -4.08 14.68 -14.18
C SER A 67 -4.65 15.79 -13.30
N LYS A 68 -5.00 15.45 -12.06
CA LYS A 68 -5.41 16.42 -11.05
C LYS A 68 -4.17 16.96 -10.35
N GLY A 69 -3.47 17.92 -10.95
CA GLY A 69 -2.36 18.62 -10.32
C GLY A 69 -1.30 19.12 -11.30
N GLY A 70 -0.70 20.26 -10.97
CA GLY A 70 0.48 20.78 -11.66
C GLY A 70 1.78 20.21 -11.09
N PHE A 71 2.89 20.59 -11.70
CA PHE A 71 4.22 20.17 -11.31
C PHE A 71 4.51 20.36 -9.81
N GLU A 72 4.00 21.44 -9.18
CA GLU A 72 4.17 21.73 -7.75
C GLU A 72 3.68 20.62 -6.81
N ARG A 73 2.69 19.82 -7.22
CA ARG A 73 2.17 18.70 -6.43
C ARG A 73 2.94 17.39 -6.66
N ILE A 74 3.75 17.32 -7.71
CA ILE A 74 4.52 16.13 -8.09
C ILE A 74 5.98 16.31 -7.69
N GLY A 75 6.57 17.45 -8.05
CA GLY A 75 7.94 17.85 -7.73
C GLY A 75 9.02 16.92 -8.28
N TYR A 76 10.23 17.10 -7.75
CA TYR A 76 11.38 16.22 -7.94
C TYR A 76 11.54 15.27 -6.74
N PRO A 77 12.10 14.06 -6.92
CA PRO A 77 12.42 13.18 -5.79
C PRO A 77 13.46 13.85 -4.87
N GLY A 78 13.36 13.61 -3.56
CA GLY A 78 14.25 14.22 -2.57
C GLY A 78 13.94 15.70 -2.23
N GLN A 79 12.84 16.25 -2.76
CA GLN A 79 12.37 17.59 -2.47
C GLN A 79 10.89 17.55 -2.07
N PHE A 80 10.47 18.43 -1.15
CA PHE A 80 9.04 18.61 -0.85
C PHE A 80 8.25 18.85 -2.15
N PRO A 81 7.08 18.21 -2.38
CA PRO A 81 6.25 17.44 -1.44
C PRO A 81 6.59 15.93 -1.34
N TYR A 82 7.75 15.50 -1.84
CA TYR A 82 8.24 14.11 -1.78
C TYR A 82 7.33 13.07 -2.47
N THR A 83 6.43 13.52 -3.34
CA THR A 83 5.49 12.63 -4.06
C THR A 83 6.22 11.59 -4.92
N ARG A 84 7.42 11.92 -5.43
CA ARG A 84 8.28 10.99 -6.18
C ARG A 84 9.31 10.25 -5.33
N GLY A 85 9.25 10.39 -4.01
CA GLY A 85 10.16 9.75 -3.06
C GLY A 85 10.99 10.74 -2.23
N VAL A 86 11.44 10.28 -1.06
CA VAL A 86 12.19 11.08 -0.07
C VAL A 86 13.68 11.21 -0.37
N HIS A 87 14.23 10.39 -1.27
CA HIS A 87 15.64 10.43 -1.67
C HIS A 87 15.78 10.82 -3.13
N PRO A 88 16.78 11.62 -3.52
CA PRO A 88 16.93 12.08 -4.91
C PRO A 88 17.26 10.95 -5.90
N THR A 89 18.02 9.94 -5.48
CA THR A 89 18.43 8.81 -6.34
C THR A 89 17.61 7.53 -6.12
N MET A 90 16.76 7.50 -5.09
CA MET A 90 15.95 6.34 -4.68
C MET A 90 16.73 5.01 -4.82
N TYR A 91 16.13 4.03 -5.49
CA TYR A 91 16.68 2.68 -5.62
C TYR A 91 17.78 2.55 -6.68
N GLN A 92 18.09 3.61 -7.44
CA GLN A 92 19.31 3.65 -8.25
C GLN A 92 20.55 3.89 -7.38
N GLY A 93 20.39 4.57 -6.23
CA GLY A 93 21.47 4.76 -5.26
C GLY A 93 21.57 3.61 -4.26
N ARG A 94 20.48 3.31 -3.56
CA ARG A 94 20.43 2.22 -2.57
C ARG A 94 19.07 1.52 -2.65
N LEU A 95 19.09 0.20 -2.80
CA LEU A 95 17.88 -0.62 -2.72
C LEU A 95 17.19 -0.46 -1.37
N TRP A 96 15.89 -0.75 -1.32
CA TRP A 96 15.19 -0.85 -0.05
C TRP A 96 15.79 -1.95 0.82
N SER A 97 15.65 -1.81 2.14
CA SER A 97 16.08 -2.85 3.07
C SER A 97 15.20 -4.08 2.91
N MET A 98 15.76 -5.18 2.42
CA MET A 98 15.14 -6.51 2.54
C MET A 98 15.17 -6.90 4.01
N ARG A 99 13.99 -6.98 4.63
CA ARG A 99 13.78 -7.19 6.07
C ARG A 99 12.56 -8.09 6.27
N MET A 100 12.81 -9.35 6.58
CA MET A 100 11.81 -10.35 6.90
C MET A 100 11.43 -10.21 8.37
N PHE A 101 10.13 -10.21 8.64
CA PHE A 101 9.63 -10.27 10.00
C PHE A 101 9.82 -11.69 10.52
N SER A 102 10.65 -11.87 11.56
CA SER A 102 11.03 -13.20 12.05
C SER A 102 11.21 -13.25 13.55
N GLY A 103 10.72 -14.33 14.14
CA GLY A 103 10.83 -14.64 15.56
C GLY A 103 9.99 -15.87 15.86
N PHE A 104 10.57 -16.84 16.55
CA PHE A 104 9.88 -18.01 17.08
C PHE A 104 10.74 -18.69 18.15
N GLY A 105 10.10 -19.36 19.10
CA GLY A 105 10.74 -20.19 20.09
C GLY A 105 11.70 -19.42 20.99
N THR A 106 12.87 -19.99 21.19
CA THR A 106 13.91 -19.43 22.06
C THR A 106 14.73 -18.33 21.35
N PRO A 107 15.43 -17.48 22.11
CA PRO A 107 16.42 -16.55 21.57
C PRO A 107 17.40 -17.19 20.58
N GLU A 108 17.90 -18.39 20.87
CA GLU A 108 18.82 -19.14 20.04
C GLU A 108 18.18 -19.59 18.72
N ASP A 109 16.91 -20.00 18.73
CA ASP A 109 16.19 -20.42 17.53
C ASP A 109 16.05 -19.27 16.54
N THR A 110 15.61 -18.12 17.05
CA THR A 110 15.47 -16.90 16.25
C THR A 110 16.82 -16.36 15.77
N ASN A 111 17.87 -16.44 16.61
CA ASN A 111 19.22 -16.06 16.22
C ASN A 111 19.77 -16.94 15.08
N ARG A 112 19.51 -18.27 15.10
CA ARG A 112 19.82 -19.15 13.96
C ARG A 112 19.06 -18.73 12.70
N ARG A 113 17.78 -18.35 12.84
CA ARG A 113 16.98 -17.83 11.73
C ARG A 113 17.53 -16.53 11.15
N PHE A 114 17.96 -15.58 11.98
CA PHE A 114 18.59 -14.35 11.51
C PHE A 114 19.87 -14.62 10.73
N ARG A 115 20.76 -15.49 11.22
CA ARG A 115 21.96 -15.86 10.47
C ARG A 115 21.63 -16.50 9.13
N TYR A 116 20.62 -17.37 9.09
CA TYR A 116 20.13 -17.95 7.85
C TYR A 116 19.64 -16.86 6.89
N LEU A 117 18.81 -15.92 7.33
CA LEU A 117 18.27 -14.90 6.46
C LEU A 117 19.35 -13.92 5.97
N LEU A 118 20.26 -13.51 6.85
CA LEU A 118 21.42 -12.69 6.49
C LEU A 118 22.30 -13.37 5.45
N SER A 119 22.55 -14.69 5.58
CA SER A 119 23.32 -15.43 4.57
C SER A 119 22.59 -15.58 3.22
N HIS A 120 21.29 -15.34 3.19
CA HIS A 120 20.45 -15.36 1.99
C HIS A 120 20.09 -13.95 1.48
N GLY A 121 20.83 -12.92 1.91
CA GLY A 121 20.72 -11.57 1.37
C GLY A 121 19.72 -10.66 2.09
N GLU A 122 19.22 -11.04 3.26
CA GLU A 122 18.57 -10.09 4.15
C GLU A 122 19.56 -8.98 4.55
N SER A 123 19.08 -7.73 4.59
CA SER A 123 19.91 -6.54 4.81
C SER A 123 19.52 -5.75 6.07
N GLY A 124 18.53 -6.24 6.80
CA GLY A 124 18.15 -5.70 8.10
C GLY A 124 17.26 -6.65 8.86
N LEU A 125 17.45 -6.72 10.18
CA LEU A 125 16.69 -7.61 11.06
C LEU A 125 15.36 -6.99 11.48
N SER A 126 14.33 -7.81 11.62
CA SER A 126 13.06 -7.46 12.26
C SER A 126 12.63 -8.58 13.19
N ILE A 127 12.46 -8.24 14.46
CA ILE A 127 12.21 -9.22 15.53
C ILE A 127 10.71 -9.26 15.79
N ALA A 128 10.12 -10.45 15.71
CA ALA A 128 8.77 -10.73 16.18
C ALA A 128 8.84 -11.31 17.60
N PHE A 129 8.21 -10.65 18.57
CA PHE A 129 8.15 -11.11 19.95
C PHE A 129 6.88 -11.94 20.18
N ASP A 130 6.93 -12.86 21.14
CA ASP A 130 5.75 -13.60 21.57
C ASP A 130 4.81 -12.73 22.42
N ASP A 131 3.60 -13.23 22.65
CA ASP A 131 2.56 -12.50 23.38
C ASP A 131 3.01 -12.11 24.80
N PRO A 132 3.59 -12.99 25.64
CA PRO A 132 4.10 -12.60 26.96
C PRO A 132 5.06 -11.42 26.91
N THR A 133 6.05 -11.46 26.01
CA THR A 133 7.02 -10.36 25.84
C THR A 133 6.34 -9.06 25.40
N LEU A 134 5.34 -9.14 24.49
CA LEU A 134 4.59 -7.97 24.01
C LEU A 134 3.73 -7.34 25.11
N TYR A 135 3.18 -8.14 26.02
CA TYR A 135 2.36 -7.67 27.13
C TYR A 135 3.19 -7.34 28.39
N GLY A 136 4.50 -7.56 28.38
CA GLY A 136 5.39 -7.28 29.52
C GLY A 136 5.25 -8.29 30.66
N ILE A 137 4.92 -9.54 30.31
CA ILE A 137 4.74 -10.65 31.23
C ILE A 137 5.96 -11.58 31.12
N ASP A 138 6.54 -11.95 32.27
CA ASP A 138 7.66 -12.89 32.32
C ASP A 138 7.21 -14.31 31.93
N ALA A 139 8.12 -15.09 31.35
CA ALA A 139 7.80 -16.40 30.80
C ALA A 139 7.34 -17.44 31.84
N ASP A 140 7.61 -17.22 33.12
CA ASP A 140 7.18 -18.06 34.24
C ASP A 140 5.85 -17.62 34.87
N ASP A 141 5.25 -16.53 34.39
CA ASP A 141 3.93 -16.12 34.83
C ASP A 141 2.85 -17.12 34.40
N ARG A 142 1.81 -17.26 35.24
CA ARG A 142 0.67 -18.11 34.96
C ARG A 142 -0.09 -17.70 33.70
N GLU A 143 -0.10 -16.42 33.37
CA GLU A 143 -0.75 -15.88 32.16
C GLU A 143 0.05 -16.17 30.89
N ALA A 144 1.34 -16.49 31.00
CA ALA A 144 2.20 -16.81 29.85
C ALA A 144 2.07 -18.28 29.38
N ILE A 145 1.46 -19.15 30.19
CA ILE A 145 1.38 -20.59 29.94
C ILE A 145 0.74 -20.86 28.56
N GLY A 146 1.51 -21.50 27.67
CA GLY A 146 1.05 -21.91 26.34
C GLY A 146 1.29 -20.89 25.23
N GLU A 147 1.77 -19.69 25.56
CA GLU A 147 2.06 -18.63 24.58
C GLU A 147 3.55 -18.30 24.45
N VAL A 148 4.38 -18.73 25.42
CA VAL A 148 5.85 -18.58 25.39
C VAL A 148 6.43 -19.17 24.10
N GLY A 149 7.08 -18.32 23.31
CA GLY A 149 7.81 -18.69 22.09
C GLY A 149 6.93 -19.14 20.91
N LYS A 150 5.60 -18.98 20.97
CA LYS A 150 4.68 -19.56 19.98
C LYS A 150 4.49 -18.69 18.73
N CYS A 151 4.16 -17.42 18.93
CA CYS A 151 3.93 -16.44 17.85
C CYS A 151 5.15 -15.54 17.58
N GLY A 152 6.24 -15.73 18.34
CA GLY A 152 7.44 -14.92 18.27
C GLY A 152 8.53 -15.49 19.18
N VAL A 153 9.64 -14.75 19.31
CA VAL A 153 10.69 -15.10 20.27
C VAL A 153 10.31 -14.62 21.66
N ASN A 154 10.53 -15.46 22.67
CA ASN A 154 10.40 -15.05 24.07
C ASN A 154 11.65 -14.30 24.55
N VAL A 155 11.45 -13.17 25.23
CA VAL A 155 12.51 -12.39 25.88
C VAL A 155 12.01 -11.86 27.22
N SER A 156 12.45 -12.47 28.32
CA SER A 156 12.13 -12.00 29.68
C SER A 156 13.30 -11.28 30.35
N SER A 157 14.50 -11.32 29.75
CA SER A 157 15.69 -10.72 30.33
C SER A 157 16.64 -10.11 29.31
N LEU A 158 17.60 -9.32 29.81
CA LEU A 158 18.72 -8.85 29.00
C LEU A 158 19.58 -10.01 28.46
N ASP A 159 19.67 -11.13 29.18
CA ASP A 159 20.45 -12.27 28.73
C ASP A 159 19.82 -12.94 27.50
N ASP A 160 18.50 -12.96 27.42
CA ASP A 160 17.76 -13.43 26.25
C ASP A 160 18.02 -12.54 25.03
N MET A 161 18.00 -11.22 25.20
CA MET A 161 18.40 -10.30 24.12
C MET A 161 19.85 -10.51 23.66
N ARG A 162 20.77 -10.81 24.59
CA ARG A 162 22.17 -11.12 24.25
C ARG A 162 22.29 -12.42 23.48
N ARG A 163 21.49 -13.44 23.80
CA ARG A 163 21.44 -14.71 23.06
C ARG A 163 20.84 -14.50 21.66
N LEU A 164 19.76 -13.73 21.58
CA LEU A 164 19.04 -13.40 20.35
C LEU A 164 19.92 -12.66 19.32
N LEU A 165 20.75 -11.74 19.78
CA LEU A 165 21.60 -10.89 18.94
C LEU A 165 23.07 -11.29 18.95
N ARG A 166 23.40 -12.48 19.45
CA ARG A 166 24.78 -12.97 19.48
C ARG A 166 25.31 -13.15 18.05
N GLY A 167 26.56 -12.77 17.81
CA GLY A 167 27.25 -12.88 16.52
C GLY A 167 27.85 -11.55 16.10
#